data_AF-A0A6G2HIR5-F1
#
_entry.id   AF-A0A6G2HIR5-F1
#
_cell.length_a   1.000
_cell.length_b   1.000
_cell.length_c   1.000
_cell.angle_alpha   90.00
_cell.angle_beta   90.00
_cell.angle_gamma   90.00
#
_symmetry.space_group_name_H-M   'P 1'
#
loop_
_entity.id
_entity.type
_entity.pdbx_description
1 polymer ?
#
loop_
_entity_poly.entity_id
_entity_poly.type
_entity_poly.pdbx_seq_one_letter_code
_entity_poly.pdbx_strand_id
1 'polypeptide(L)' 'MSTELTFSDDGVDVVYEGTEFELEKDLIEEATGKDYRDVTDHEVLQIVAGDPDLNGEPVRIGDVL' A
#
# COMPACT_ATOMS: atom_id res chain seq x y z
N MET A 1 1.71 12.79 -11.66
CA MET A 1 0.74 12.40 -10.61
C MET A 1 1.56 12.16 -9.35
N SER A 2 1.12 12.65 -8.19
CA SER A 2 1.82 12.42 -6.92
C SER A 2 1.11 11.29 -6.19
N THR A 3 1.88 10.27 -5.84
CA THR A 3 1.43 9.14 -5.04
C THR A 3 2.34 9.08 -3.83
N GLU A 4 1.76 9.04 -2.64
CA GLU A 4 2.49 9.00 -1.37
C GLU A 4 1.91 7.89 -0.51
N LEU A 5 2.78 7.03 0.03
CA LEU A 5 2.41 5.96 0.96
C LEU A 5 3.14 6.21 2.28
N THR A 6 2.40 6.16 3.38
CA THR A 6 2.94 6.20 4.74
C THR A 6 2.62 4.90 5.44
N PHE A 7 3.65 4.14 5.80
CA PHE A 7 3.49 2.85 6.48
C PHE A 7 3.52 3.04 8.00
N SER A 8 2.64 2.31 8.69
CA SER A 8 2.62 2.19 10.15
C SER A 8 2.42 0.73 10.57
N ASP A 9 2.57 0.42 11.86
CA ASP A 9 2.30 -0.95 12.36
C ASP A 9 0.82 -1.37 12.24
N ASP A 10 -0.10 -0.39 12.15
CA ASP A 10 -1.55 -0.60 12.13
C ASP A 10 -2.17 -0.53 10.72
N GLY A 11 -1.42 -0.08 9.71
CA GLY A 11 -1.92 0.07 8.35
C GLY A 11 -1.12 1.06 7.49
N VAL A 12 -1.70 1.45 6.36
CA VAL A 12 -1.06 2.35 5.37
C VAL A 12 -1.99 3.49 5.00
N ASP A 13 -1.46 4.71 5.07
CA ASP A 13 -2.09 5.89 4.51
C ASP A 13 -1.62 6.08 3.07
N VAL A 14 -2.56 6.15 2.14
CA VAL A 14 -2.30 6.29 0.70
C VAL A 14 -2.91 7.60 0.21
N VAL A 15 -2.08 8.49 -0.32
CA VAL A 15 -2.54 9.65 -1.08
C VAL A 15 -2.38 9.33 -2.56
N TYR A 16 -3.51 9.10 -3.24
CA TYR A 16 -3.56 8.78 -4.67
C TYR A 16 -4.38 9.84 -5.41
N GLU A 17 -3.74 10.53 -6.37
CA GLU A 17 -4.37 11.59 -7.17
C GLU A 17 -5.08 12.68 -6.33
N GLY A 18 -4.55 12.96 -5.13
CA GLY A 18 -5.10 13.94 -4.20
C GLY A 18 -6.29 13.43 -3.37
N THR A 19 -6.59 12.14 -3.44
CA THR A 19 -7.55 11.46 -2.57
C THR A 19 -6.78 10.66 -1.52
N GLU A 20 -7.16 10.83 -0.25
CA GLU A 20 -6.56 10.15 0.89
C GLU A 20 -7.37 8.89 1.24
N PHE A 21 -6.68 7.77 1.40
CA PHE A 21 -7.24 6.48 1.80
C PHE A 21 -6.46 5.97 3.01
N GLU A 22 -7.19 5.61 4.06
CA GLU A 22 -6.63 4.92 5.22
C GLU A 22 -6.95 3.43 5.06
N LEU A 23 -5.91 2.61 4.94
CA LEU A 23 -6.05 1.16 4.80
C LEU A 23 -5.56 0.49 6.07
N GLU A 24 -6.50 -0.11 6.81
CA GLU A 24 -6.16 -0.90 7.99
C GLU A 24 -5.36 -2.15 7.58
N LYS A 25 -4.43 -2.54 8.45
CA LYS A 25 -3.61 -3.74 8.29
C LYS A 25 -4.46 -4.96 7.91
N ASP A 26 -5.53 -5.23 8.66
CA ASP A 26 -6.37 -6.41 8.47
C ASP A 26 -7.02 -6.42 7.07
N LEU A 27 -7.40 -5.25 6.55
CA LEU A 27 -7.94 -5.10 5.20
C LEU A 27 -6.88 -5.42 4.14
N ILE A 28 -5.64 -4.96 4.33
CA ILE A 28 -4.53 -5.22 3.41
C ILE A 28 -4.21 -6.72 3.41
N GLU A 29 -4.14 -7.35 4.58
CA GLU A 29 -3.88 -8.78 4.71
C GLU A 29 -5.00 -9.61 4.05
N GLU A 30 -6.27 -9.23 4.24
CA GLU A 30 -7.41 -9.88 3.60
C GLU A 30 -7.38 -9.74 2.08
N ALA A 31 -7.14 -8.52 1.58
CA ALA A 31 -7.15 -8.22 0.15
C ALA A 31 -6.00 -8.90 -0.62
N THR A 32 -4.83 -9.04 0.01
CA THR A 32 -3.63 -9.61 -0.60
C THR A 32 -3.46 -11.11 -0.31
N GLY A 33 -4.09 -11.61 0.76
CA GLY A 33 -3.90 -12.97 1.27
C GLY A 33 -2.50 -13.22 1.84
N LYS A 34 -1.81 -12.17 2.29
CA LYS A 34 -0.45 -12.20 2.83
C LYS A 34 -0.39 -11.56 4.20
N ASP A 35 0.64 -11.91 4.98
CA ASP A 35 0.99 -11.14 6.17
C ASP A 35 1.40 -9.72 5.77
N TYR A 36 0.98 -8.72 6.55
CA TYR A 36 1.15 -7.31 6.24
C TYR A 36 2.59 -6.91 5.93
N ARG A 37 3.56 -7.51 6.63
CA ARG A 37 4.99 -7.23 6.43
C ARG A 37 5.55 -7.79 5.13
N ASP A 38 4.87 -8.75 4.52
CA ASP A 38 5.25 -9.37 3.24
C ASP A 38 4.56 -8.71 2.03
N VAL A 39 3.61 -7.81 2.27
CA VAL A 39 2.94 -7.02 1.23
C VAL A 39 3.89 -5.94 0.71
N THR A 40 3.77 -5.60 -0.57
CA THR A 40 4.54 -4.52 -1.19
C THR A 40 3.72 -3.24 -1.37
N ASP A 41 4.41 -2.11 -1.49
CA ASP A 41 3.82 -0.82 -1.86
C ASP A 41 2.97 -0.89 -3.14
N HIS A 42 3.43 -1.64 -4.14
CA HIS A 42 2.69 -1.89 -5.38
C HIS A 42 1.36 -2.63 -5.14
N GLU A 43 1.35 -3.60 -4.23
CA GLU A 43 0.14 -4.36 -3.88
C GLU A 43 -0.86 -3.49 -3.12
N VAL A 44 -0.38 -2.63 -2.22
CA VAL A 44 -1.24 -1.64 -1.55
C VAL A 44 -1.86 -0.69 -2.57
N LEU A 45 -1.09 -0.18 -3.53
CA LEU A 45 -1.62 0.69 -4.58
C LEU A 45 -2.69 0.02 -5.44
N GLN A 46 -2.57 -1.28 -5.69
CA GLN A 46 -3.57 -2.04 -6.45
C GLN A 46 -4.91 -2.21 -5.72
N ILE A 47 -4.94 -2.07 -4.39
CA ILE A 47 -6.19 -2.05 -3.60
C ILE A 47 -6.96 -0.76 -3.87
N VAL A 48 -6.24 0.37 -4.00
CA VAL A 48 -6.82 1.71 -4.14
C VAL A 48 -7.14 2.04 -5.59
N ALA A 49 -6.29 1.63 -6.52
CA ALA A 49 -6.40 1.92 -7.94
C ALA A 49 -6.32 0.62 -8.75
N GLY A 50 -7.21 0.43 -9.72
CA GLY A 50 -7.24 -0.80 -10.53
C GLY A 50 -6.07 -0.93 -11.52
N ASP A 51 -5.45 0.19 -11.93
CA ASP A 51 -4.28 0.23 -12.82
C ASP A 51 -3.37 1.39 -12.38
N PRO A 52 -2.67 1.26 -11.23
CA PRO A 52 -1.80 2.32 -10.72
C PRO A 52 -0.53 2.43 -11.57
N ASP A 53 0.02 3.64 -11.68
CA ASP A 53 1.32 3.87 -12.31
C ASP A 53 2.45 3.41 -11.38
N LEU A 54 2.79 2.12 -11.47
CA LEU A 54 3.83 1.48 -10.67
C LEU A 54 5.21 1.79 -11.26
N ASN A 55 6.02 2.54 -10.52
CA ASN A 55 7.35 2.97 -10.94
C ASN A 55 8.43 2.35 -10.06
N GLY A 56 9.44 1.74 -10.69
CA GLY A 56 10.56 1.11 -10.00
C GLY A 56 10.27 -0.31 -9.52
N GLU A 57 11.10 -0.79 -8.59
CA GLU A 57 11.00 -2.12 -8.03
C GLU A 57 10.10 -2.11 -6.78
N PRO A 58 9.21 -3.11 -6.63
CA PRO A 58 8.34 -3.18 -5.46
C PRO A 58 9.15 -3.33 -4.18
N VAL A 59 8.74 -2.60 -3.15
CA VAL A 59 9.36 -2.58 -1.82
C VAL A 59 8.39 -3.17 -0.82
N ARG A 60 8.84 -4.13 0.00
CA ARG A 60 8.00 -4.74 1.04
C ARG A 60 7.84 -3.78 2.22
N ILE A 61 6.64 -3.76 2.78
CA ILE A 61 6.30 -2.98 3.97
C ILE A 61 7.26 -3.30 5.12
N GLY A 62 7.57 -4.58 5.35
CA GLY A 62 8.49 -5.01 6.40
C GLY A 62 9.95 -4.60 6.20
N ASP A 63 10.36 -4.16 5.01
CA ASP A 63 11.72 -3.68 4.73
C ASP A 63 11.87 -2.17 5.03
N VAL A 64 10.76 -1.42 5.22
CA VAL A 64 10.74 0.05 5.43
C VAL A 64 10.10 0.49 6.74
N LEU A 65 9.47 -0.42 7.49
CA LEU A 65 8.97 -0.20 8.86
C LEU A 65 10.08 -0.16 9.92
#